data_AF-A0A0N7GZS1-F1
#
_entry.id   AF-A0A0N7GZS1-F1
#
_cell.length_a   1.000
_cell.length_b   1.000
_cell.length_c   1.000
_cell.angle_alpha   90.00
_cell.angle_beta   90.00
_cell.angle_gamma   90.00
#
_symmetry.space_group_name_H-M   'P 1'
#
loop_
_entity.id
_entity.type
_entity.pdbx_description
1 polymer ?
#
loop_
_entity_poly.entity_id
_entity_poly.type
_entity_poly.pdbx_seq_one_letter_code
_entity_poly.pdbx_strand_id
1 'polypeptide(L)'
;MDIDNKPHNNNLPKLIARLKLSLELEIRKKGFRRFTYFIARKANLRNPFLMSNYPEHWIEEYMLRNHHLTDPVIQFGLRSIAPFSWAECRIKADNSSFNFFEKPRSYRLTDGYCFTLHDANGCFSLLSVCDRFDPALFHILEQQKSELQMLLIRAHQLMNISPRVLDFIFPESSTKPLTQREHEILKWACIGKTYSEISLITSISVRTVKFHMSNIVDKLDVTNAKHAISKAQQDGLCLQMR
;
A
#
# COMPACT_ATOMS: atom_id res chain seq x y z
N MET A 1 -15.04 16.79 35.78
CA MET A 1 -15.57 15.59 35.10
C MET A 1 -15.68 15.96 33.64
N ASP A 2 -14.58 15.84 32.90
CA ASP A 2 -14.58 16.13 31.47
C ASP A 2 -15.09 14.90 30.73
N ILE A 3 -16.24 15.09 30.10
CA ILE A 3 -16.91 14.11 29.27
C ILE A 3 -16.12 14.06 27.96
N ASP A 4 -15.49 12.90 27.74
CA ASP A 4 -14.75 12.51 26.55
C ASP A 4 -15.65 12.58 25.31
N ASN A 5 -15.72 13.77 24.70
CA ASN A 5 -16.47 14.02 23.48
C ASN A 5 -15.58 13.63 22.29
N LYS A 6 -15.56 12.33 21.94
CA LYS A 6 -15.03 11.84 20.66
C LYS A 6 -16.16 11.69 19.64
N PRO A 7 -16.48 12.73 18.84
CA PRO A 7 -17.34 12.53 17.68
C PRO A 7 -16.54 11.88 16.54
N HIS A 8 -17.17 10.91 15.86
CA HIS A 8 -16.88 10.41 14.50
C HIS A 8 -15.86 9.29 14.29
N ASN A 9 -16.20 8.06 14.74
CA ASN A 9 -15.68 6.81 14.11
C ASN A 9 -16.75 6.10 13.22
N ASN A 10 -18.05 6.38 13.41
CA ASN A 10 -19.15 5.69 12.71
C ASN A 10 -19.31 5.99 11.20
N ASN A 11 -18.50 6.85 10.61
CA ASN A 11 -18.63 7.25 9.20
C ASN A 11 -17.61 6.59 8.25
N LEU A 12 -16.52 5.99 8.78
CA LEU A 12 -15.47 5.40 7.94
C LEU A 12 -15.94 4.16 7.16
N PRO A 13 -16.63 3.17 7.76
CA PRO A 13 -17.16 2.04 6.99
C PRO A 13 -18.15 2.47 5.90
N LYS A 14 -18.99 3.48 6.19
CA LYS A 14 -19.93 4.04 5.21
C LYS A 14 -19.21 4.74 4.06
N LEU A 15 -18.12 5.45 4.34
CA LEU A 15 -17.29 6.09 3.32
C LEU A 15 -16.65 5.05 2.40
N ILE A 16 -16.04 4.00 2.97
CA ILE A 16 -15.43 2.90 2.21
C ILE A 16 -16.46 2.18 1.34
N ALA A 17 -17.66 1.91 1.87
CA ALA A 17 -18.75 1.30 1.10
C ALA A 17 -19.21 2.19 -0.06
N ARG A 18 -19.32 3.50 0.15
CA ARG A 18 -19.66 4.47 -0.91
C ARG A 18 -18.58 4.53 -1.99
N LEU A 19 -17.30 4.52 -1.60
CA LEU A 19 -16.19 4.48 -2.54
C LEU A 19 -16.24 3.20 -3.40
N LYS A 20 -16.49 2.04 -2.78
CA LYS A 20 -16.65 0.77 -3.50
C LYS A 20 -17.75 0.84 -4.54
N LEU A 21 -18.93 1.32 -4.15
CA LEU A 21 -20.07 1.45 -5.05
C LEU A 21 -19.77 2.43 -6.21
N SER A 22 -19.13 3.57 -5.91
CA SER A 22 -18.77 4.56 -6.92
C SER A 22 -17.74 4.00 -7.92
N LEU A 23 -16.71 3.29 -7.44
CA LEU A 23 -15.72 2.64 -8.30
C LEU A 23 -16.40 1.60 -9.20
N GLU A 24 -17.26 0.76 -8.65
CA GLU A 24 -17.98 -0.25 -9.42
C GLU A 24 -18.83 0.37 -10.53
N LEU A 25 -19.57 1.44 -10.23
CA LEU A 25 -20.39 2.14 -11.21
C LEU A 25 -19.56 2.76 -12.33
N GLU A 26 -18.46 3.45 -12.00
CA GLU A 26 -17.58 4.07 -12.99
C GLU A 26 -16.89 3.04 -13.89
N ILE A 27 -16.47 1.91 -13.32
CA ILE A 27 -15.82 0.83 -14.06
C ILE A 27 -16.83 0.13 -14.99
N ARG A 28 -18.06 -0.08 -14.54
CA ARG A 28 -19.14 -0.63 -15.38
C ARG A 28 -19.50 0.29 -16.54
N LYS A 29 -19.58 1.61 -16.32
CA LYS A 29 -19.80 2.61 -17.40
C LYS A 29 -18.71 2.55 -18.47
N LYS A 30 -17.49 2.17 -18.08
CA LYS A 30 -16.33 1.99 -18.96
C LYS A 30 -16.28 0.63 -19.67
N GLY A 31 -17.27 -0.23 -19.43
CA GLY A 31 -17.44 -1.52 -20.12
C GLY A 31 -16.79 -2.72 -19.42
N PHE A 32 -16.21 -2.53 -18.23
CA PHE A 32 -15.58 -3.62 -17.48
C PHE A 32 -16.51 -4.14 -16.38
N ARG A 33 -16.64 -5.47 -16.28
CA ARG A 33 -17.53 -6.11 -15.29
C ARG A 33 -16.91 -6.23 -13.91
N ARG A 34 -15.60 -6.46 -13.84
CA ARG A 34 -14.92 -6.77 -12.59
C ARG A 34 -13.74 -5.86 -12.32
N PHE A 35 -13.50 -5.61 -11.04
CA PHE A 35 -12.38 -4.84 -10.59
C PHE A 35 -11.86 -5.25 -9.23
N THR A 36 -10.63 -4.82 -8.98
CA THR A 36 -9.98 -4.87 -7.68
C THR A 36 -9.21 -3.57 -7.49
N TYR A 37 -9.53 -2.84 -6.43
CA TYR A 37 -8.68 -1.81 -5.87
C TYR A 37 -7.88 -2.42 -4.72
N PHE A 38 -6.57 -2.30 -4.79
CA PHE A 38 -5.62 -2.77 -3.79
C PHE A 38 -4.84 -1.57 -3.28
N ILE A 39 -4.60 -1.50 -1.97
CA ILE A 39 -3.66 -0.56 -1.37
C ILE A 39 -2.89 -1.24 -0.25
N ALA A 40 -1.57 -0.99 -0.16
CA ALA A 40 -0.72 -1.47 0.92
C ALA A 40 0.41 -0.48 1.20
N ARG A 41 0.95 -0.51 2.42
CA ARG A 41 2.22 0.14 2.74
C ARG A 41 3.36 -0.72 2.21
N LYS A 42 4.29 -0.14 1.44
CA LYS A 42 5.48 -0.86 0.93
C LYS A 42 6.32 -1.47 2.06
N ALA A 43 6.38 -0.77 3.19
CA ALA A 43 7.02 -1.20 4.44
C ALA A 43 6.45 -2.51 5.02
N ASN A 44 5.16 -2.75 4.80
CA ASN A 44 4.43 -3.87 5.38
C ASN A 44 3.34 -4.33 4.41
N LEU A 45 3.75 -5.18 3.46
CA LEU A 45 2.84 -5.75 2.48
C LEU A 45 1.87 -6.79 3.06
N ARG A 46 2.06 -7.24 4.30
CA ARG A 46 1.25 -8.35 4.89
C ARG A 46 -0.17 -7.95 5.24
N ASN A 47 -0.43 -6.67 5.46
CA ASN A 47 -1.74 -6.15 5.82
C ASN A 47 -2.27 -5.22 4.72
N PRO A 48 -2.56 -5.74 3.50
CA PRO A 48 -3.13 -4.92 2.46
C PRO A 48 -4.61 -4.67 2.72
N PHE A 49 -5.13 -3.61 2.12
CA PHE A 49 -6.56 -3.39 1.99
C PHE A 49 -6.99 -3.71 0.56
N LEU A 50 -8.05 -4.51 0.44
CA LEU A 50 -8.59 -4.99 -0.84
C LEU A 50 -10.08 -4.62 -0.95
N MET A 51 -10.44 -3.96 -2.05
CA MET A 51 -11.81 -3.61 -2.39
C MET A 51 -12.12 -4.15 -3.78
N SER A 52 -13.00 -5.14 -3.87
CA SER A 52 -13.27 -5.83 -5.14
C SER A 52 -14.72 -6.30 -5.24
N ASN A 53 -15.17 -6.50 -6.48
CA ASN A 53 -16.43 -7.19 -6.81
C ASN A 53 -16.18 -8.59 -7.42
N TYR A 54 -14.99 -9.17 -7.21
CA TYR A 54 -14.72 -10.58 -7.51
C TYR A 54 -15.59 -11.50 -6.65
N PRO A 55 -15.76 -12.78 -7.03
CA PRO A 55 -16.49 -13.75 -6.23
C PRO A 55 -15.96 -13.79 -4.79
N GLU A 56 -16.88 -13.75 -3.82
CA GLU A 56 -16.56 -13.62 -2.39
C GLU A 56 -15.60 -14.72 -1.90
N HIS A 57 -15.89 -15.98 -2.24
CA HIS A 57 -15.00 -17.11 -1.92
C HIS A 57 -13.57 -16.93 -2.45
N TRP A 58 -13.39 -16.32 -3.62
CA TRP A 58 -12.05 -16.06 -4.14
C TRP A 58 -11.34 -14.97 -3.33
N ILE A 59 -12.05 -13.89 -2.96
CA ILE A 59 -11.50 -12.83 -2.11
C ILE A 59 -11.09 -13.38 -0.74
N GLU A 60 -11.94 -14.20 -0.14
CA GLU A 60 -11.67 -14.86 1.15
C GLU A 60 -10.43 -15.75 1.09
N GLU A 61 -10.34 -16.64 0.09
CA GLU A 61 -9.15 -17.49 -0.11
C GLU A 61 -7.90 -16.65 -0.34
N TYR A 62 -8.00 -15.61 -1.19
CA TYR A 62 -6.90 -14.72 -1.53
C TYR A 62 -6.32 -14.02 -0.31
N MET A 63 -7.19 -13.52 0.57
CA MET A 63 -6.77 -12.85 1.80
C MET A 63 -6.26 -13.86 2.84
N LEU A 64 -6.97 -14.96 3.07
CA LEU A 64 -6.60 -15.97 4.07
C LEU A 64 -5.22 -16.57 3.80
N ARG A 65 -4.87 -16.78 2.52
CA ARG A 65 -3.59 -17.37 2.11
C ARG A 65 -2.51 -16.32 1.83
N ASN A 66 -2.77 -15.04 2.07
CA ASN A 66 -1.87 -13.93 1.74
C ASN A 66 -1.36 -13.97 0.29
N HIS A 67 -2.24 -14.28 -0.65
CA HIS A 67 -1.85 -14.53 -2.04
C HIS A 67 -1.18 -13.32 -2.70
N HIS A 68 -1.50 -12.10 -2.28
CA HIS A 68 -0.85 -10.84 -2.69
C HIS A 68 0.68 -10.84 -2.53
N LEU A 69 1.24 -11.59 -1.57
CA LEU A 69 2.69 -11.68 -1.38
C LEU A 69 3.38 -12.44 -2.52
N THR A 70 2.65 -13.36 -3.14
CA THR A 70 3.12 -14.22 -4.24
C THR A 70 2.48 -13.90 -5.59
N ASP A 71 1.55 -12.95 -5.61
CA ASP A 71 0.82 -12.52 -6.79
C ASP A 71 1.74 -11.76 -7.75
N PRO A 72 2.00 -12.30 -8.96
CA PRO A 72 2.89 -11.67 -9.92
C PRO A 72 2.41 -10.30 -10.39
N VAL A 73 1.08 -10.06 -10.39
CA VAL A 73 0.50 -8.75 -10.73
C VAL A 73 0.90 -7.72 -9.68
N ILE A 74 0.84 -8.09 -8.39
CA ILE A 74 1.26 -7.21 -7.29
C ILE A 74 2.78 -7.00 -7.32
N GLN A 75 3.57 -8.06 -7.50
CA GLN A 75 5.04 -7.96 -7.57
C GLN A 75 5.52 -7.10 -8.73
N PHE A 76 4.88 -7.25 -9.89
CA PHE A 76 5.16 -6.42 -11.07
C PHE A 76 4.75 -4.97 -10.83
N GLY A 77 3.56 -4.75 -10.26
CA GLY A 77 3.05 -3.41 -9.96
C GLY A 77 3.87 -2.65 -8.93
N LEU A 78 4.47 -3.34 -7.95
CA LEU A 78 5.37 -2.72 -6.96
C LEU A 78 6.61 -2.08 -7.60
N ARG A 79 6.99 -2.52 -8.80
CA ARG A 79 8.18 -2.08 -9.54
C ARG A 79 7.83 -1.27 -10.80
N SER A 80 6.55 -1.02 -11.05
CA SER A 80 6.06 -0.41 -12.29
C SER A 80 5.36 0.91 -12.01
N ILE A 81 5.66 1.90 -12.83
CA ILE A 81 4.99 3.21 -12.79
C ILE A 81 3.91 3.27 -13.89
N ALA A 82 4.15 2.60 -15.02
CA ALA A 82 3.23 2.58 -16.14
C ALA A 82 2.15 1.49 -15.97
N PRO A 83 0.92 1.73 -16.46
CA PRO A 83 -0.12 0.71 -16.53
C PRO A 83 0.29 -0.49 -17.41
N PHE A 84 -0.08 -1.71 -17.03
CA PHE A 84 0.37 -2.96 -17.67
C PHE A 84 -0.75 -4.01 -17.73
N SER A 85 -0.64 -4.95 -18.66
CA SER A 85 -1.55 -6.11 -18.75
C SER A 85 -1.11 -7.29 -17.87
N TRP A 86 -2.05 -8.15 -17.46
CA TRP A 86 -1.72 -9.42 -16.80
C TRP A 86 -0.88 -10.32 -17.72
N ALA A 87 -1.07 -10.22 -19.04
CA ALA A 87 -0.25 -10.93 -20.03
C ALA A 87 1.23 -10.54 -19.96
N GLU A 88 1.53 -9.25 -19.87
CA GLU A 88 2.91 -8.77 -19.68
C GLU A 88 3.53 -9.30 -18.39
N CYS A 89 2.76 -9.34 -17.29
CA CYS A 89 3.22 -9.94 -16.04
C CYS A 89 3.53 -11.42 -16.18
N ARG A 90 2.66 -12.18 -16.86
CA ARG A 90 2.84 -13.64 -17.07
C ARG A 90 4.14 -13.95 -17.81
N ILE A 91 4.46 -13.18 -18.84
CA ILE A 91 5.69 -13.38 -19.64
C ILE A 91 6.95 -13.12 -18.79
N LYS A 92 6.88 -12.17 -17.86
CA LYS A 92 8.01 -11.75 -17.02
C LYS A 92 8.07 -12.46 -15.67
N ALA A 93 7.10 -13.31 -15.36
CA ALA A 93 7.05 -14.06 -14.11
C ALA A 93 7.87 -15.35 -14.21
N ASP A 94 8.59 -15.70 -13.15
CA ASP A 94 9.30 -16.97 -13.06
C ASP A 94 8.33 -18.17 -13.08
N ASN A 95 8.82 -19.35 -13.48
CA ASN A 95 8.00 -20.57 -13.61
C ASN A 95 7.22 -20.95 -12.34
N SER A 96 7.67 -20.54 -11.15
CA SER A 96 6.98 -20.77 -9.87
C SER A 96 5.64 -20.03 -9.74
N SER A 97 5.42 -18.99 -10.56
CA SER A 97 4.21 -18.17 -10.56
C SER A 97 3.11 -18.69 -11.49
N PHE A 98 3.38 -19.69 -12.32
CA PHE A 98 2.44 -20.19 -13.33
C PHE A 98 1.13 -20.72 -12.70
N ASN A 99 1.24 -21.43 -11.57
CA ASN A 99 0.08 -21.96 -10.83
C ASN A 99 -0.84 -20.87 -10.26
N PHE A 100 -0.32 -19.65 -10.06
CA PHE A 100 -1.15 -18.55 -9.57
C PHE A 100 -2.16 -18.09 -10.62
N PHE A 101 -1.81 -18.11 -11.91
CA PHE A 101 -2.71 -17.68 -12.98
C PHE A 101 -3.73 -18.74 -13.41
N GLU A 102 -3.54 -20.01 -13.00
CA GLU A 102 -4.49 -21.09 -13.27
C GLU A 102 -5.69 -21.07 -12.29
N LYS A 103 -5.47 -20.75 -11.01
CA LYS A 103 -6.53 -20.74 -9.99
C LYS A 103 -7.70 -19.78 -10.29
N PRO A 104 -7.48 -18.52 -10.74
CA PRO A 104 -8.55 -17.57 -10.99
C PRO A 104 -9.41 -17.93 -12.23
N ARG A 105 -8.94 -18.86 -13.09
CA ARG A 105 -9.69 -19.29 -14.29
C ARG A 105 -11.00 -19.99 -13.95
N SER A 106 -11.03 -20.78 -12.88
CA SER A 106 -12.28 -21.40 -12.39
C SER A 106 -13.34 -20.35 -12.03
N TYR A 107 -12.90 -19.16 -11.61
CA TYR A 107 -13.74 -18.00 -11.31
C TYR A 107 -14.00 -17.09 -12.52
N ARG A 108 -13.53 -17.44 -13.72
CA ARG A 108 -13.56 -16.62 -14.95
C ARG A 108 -12.77 -15.31 -14.86
N LEU A 109 -11.69 -15.31 -14.09
CA LEU A 109 -10.72 -14.20 -14.00
C LEU A 109 -9.51 -14.56 -14.88
N THR A 110 -9.63 -14.37 -16.18
CA THR A 110 -8.66 -14.92 -17.14
C THR A 110 -7.67 -13.89 -17.64
N ASP A 111 -8.08 -12.63 -17.74
CA ASP A 111 -7.20 -11.56 -18.20
C ASP A 111 -7.63 -10.21 -17.64
N GLY A 112 -6.70 -9.27 -17.59
CA GLY A 112 -6.91 -8.01 -16.90
C GLY A 112 -5.82 -7.00 -17.21
N TYR A 113 -6.09 -5.77 -16.79
CA TYR A 113 -5.17 -4.65 -16.95
C TYR A 113 -5.09 -3.86 -15.66
N CYS A 114 -3.89 -3.42 -15.32
CA CYS A 114 -3.57 -2.82 -14.05
C CYS A 114 -3.03 -1.41 -14.24
N PHE A 115 -3.47 -0.54 -13.33
CA PHE A 115 -3.02 0.84 -13.19
C PHE A 115 -2.34 0.95 -11.83
N THR A 116 -1.19 1.63 -11.77
CA THR A 116 -0.34 1.72 -10.59
C THR A 116 -0.26 3.15 -10.07
N LEU A 117 -0.17 3.29 -8.76
CA LEU A 117 0.10 4.55 -8.09
C LEU A 117 1.01 4.31 -6.88
N HIS A 118 2.07 5.11 -6.78
CA HIS A 118 2.94 5.16 -5.62
C HIS A 118 2.92 6.58 -5.06
N ASP A 119 2.66 6.73 -3.77
CA ASP A 119 2.62 8.05 -3.13
C ASP A 119 3.86 8.33 -2.26
N ALA A 120 3.93 9.57 -1.78
CA ALA A 120 5.02 10.04 -0.94
C ALA A 120 5.03 9.44 0.49
N ASN A 121 3.94 8.78 0.91
CA ASN A 121 3.82 8.12 2.22
C ASN A 121 4.24 6.65 2.16
N GLY A 122 4.83 6.21 1.03
CA GLY A 122 5.24 4.82 0.85
C GLY A 122 4.06 3.87 0.60
N CYS A 123 2.87 4.37 0.27
CA CYS A 123 1.76 3.54 -0.15
C CYS A 123 1.90 3.13 -1.62
N PHE A 124 1.51 1.90 -1.90
CA PHE A 124 1.31 1.37 -3.23
C PHE A 124 -0.18 1.07 -3.41
N SER A 125 -0.77 1.64 -4.45
CA SER A 125 -2.15 1.40 -4.86
C SER A 125 -2.20 0.86 -6.27
N LEU A 126 -3.11 -0.08 -6.49
CA LEU A 126 -3.32 -0.72 -7.78
C LEU A 126 -4.82 -0.82 -8.06
N LEU A 127 -5.21 -0.40 -9.26
CA LEU A 127 -6.54 -0.68 -9.80
C LEU A 127 -6.37 -1.73 -10.90
N SER A 128 -6.91 -2.92 -10.67
CA SER A 128 -7.04 -3.95 -11.70
C SER A 128 -8.47 -3.96 -12.22
N VAL A 129 -8.63 -3.88 -13.53
CA VAL A 129 -9.90 -4.19 -14.21
C VAL A 129 -9.78 -5.53 -14.92
N CYS A 130 -10.83 -6.34 -14.84
CA CYS A 130 -10.85 -7.69 -15.39
C CYS A 130 -12.18 -7.93 -16.12
N ASP A 131 -12.07 -8.52 -17.31
CA ASP A 131 -13.20 -9.05 -18.05
C ASP A 131 -12.73 -10.19 -18.96
N ARG A 132 -13.64 -10.76 -19.74
CA ARG A 132 -13.26 -11.59 -20.89
C ARG A 132 -12.61 -10.66 -21.91
N PHE A 133 -11.29 -10.77 -22.07
CA PHE A 133 -10.55 -10.03 -23.08
C PHE A 133 -11.00 -10.46 -24.49
N ASP A 134 -11.97 -9.72 -25.03
CA ASP A 134 -12.32 -9.67 -26.44
C ASP A 134 -11.46 -8.57 -27.10
N PRO A 135 -10.95 -8.75 -28.34
CA PRO A 135 -10.29 -7.69 -29.11
C PRO A 135 -10.97 -6.31 -29.05
N ALA A 136 -12.30 -6.25 -29.01
CA ALA A 136 -13.04 -4.99 -28.87
C ALA A 136 -12.77 -4.28 -27.53
N LEU A 137 -12.60 -5.04 -26.44
CA LEU A 137 -12.31 -4.50 -25.11
C LEU A 137 -10.89 -3.92 -25.02
N PHE A 138 -9.92 -4.51 -25.74
CA PHE A 138 -8.56 -3.95 -25.81
C PHE A 138 -8.56 -2.54 -26.41
N HIS A 139 -9.32 -2.33 -27.48
CA HIS A 139 -9.46 -1.01 -28.09
C HIS A 139 -10.10 0.02 -27.14
N ILE A 140 -11.17 -0.37 -26.45
CA ILE A 140 -11.82 0.46 -25.41
C ILE A 140 -10.81 0.79 -24.31
N LEU A 141 -10.04 -0.20 -23.86
CA LEU A 141 -9.06 -0.02 -22.81
C LEU A 141 -7.99 1.00 -23.21
N GLU A 142 -7.40 0.88 -24.39
CA GLU A 142 -6.39 1.82 -24.90
C GLU A 142 -6.91 3.26 -24.92
N GLN A 143 -8.15 3.47 -25.37
CA GLN A 143 -8.77 4.80 -25.41
C GLN A 143 -9.08 5.38 -24.02
N GLN A 144 -9.26 4.52 -23.01
CA GLN A 144 -9.71 4.92 -21.67
C GLN A 144 -8.63 4.83 -20.59
N LYS A 145 -7.37 4.52 -20.95
CA LYS A 145 -6.26 4.37 -19.98
C LYS A 145 -6.08 5.60 -19.09
N SER A 146 -6.14 6.80 -19.66
CA SER A 146 -5.99 8.06 -18.91
C SER A 146 -7.10 8.23 -17.88
N GLU A 147 -8.34 7.96 -18.26
CA GLU A 147 -9.50 8.04 -17.38
C GLU A 147 -9.47 6.99 -16.26
N LEU A 148 -9.05 5.76 -16.56
CA LEU A 148 -8.87 4.70 -15.56
C LEU A 148 -7.72 5.01 -14.59
N GLN A 149 -6.61 5.57 -15.09
CA GLN A 149 -5.53 6.06 -14.23
C GLN A 149 -6.01 7.21 -13.33
N MET A 150 -6.78 8.15 -13.86
CA MET A 150 -7.36 9.24 -13.08
C MET A 150 -8.38 8.73 -12.06
N LEU A 151 -9.13 7.67 -12.37
CA LEU A 151 -10.03 7.03 -11.42
C LEU A 151 -9.25 6.44 -10.24
N LEU A 152 -8.12 5.76 -10.50
CA LEU A 152 -7.22 5.28 -9.44
C LEU A 152 -6.68 6.43 -8.59
N ILE A 153 -6.23 7.53 -9.22
CA ILE A 153 -5.74 8.72 -8.50
C ILE A 153 -6.80 9.29 -7.56
N ARG A 154 -8.04 9.46 -8.04
CA ARG A 154 -9.16 9.98 -7.24
C ARG A 154 -9.53 9.05 -6.09
N ALA A 155 -9.59 7.74 -6.34
CA ALA A 155 -9.85 6.76 -5.30
C ALA A 155 -8.76 6.77 -4.23
N HIS A 156 -7.49 6.81 -4.64
CA HIS A 156 -6.35 6.92 -3.73
C HIS A 156 -6.36 8.21 -2.91
N GLN A 157 -6.69 9.34 -3.54
CA GLN A 157 -6.85 10.61 -2.84
C GLN A 157 -7.94 10.51 -1.77
N LEU A 158 -9.11 9.95 -2.09
CA LEU A 158 -10.19 9.76 -1.10
C LEU A 158 -9.76 8.86 0.08
N MET A 159 -8.94 7.85 -0.17
CA MET A 159 -8.35 7.01 0.87
C MET A 159 -7.29 7.74 1.72
N ASN A 160 -6.65 8.78 1.15
CA ASN A 160 -5.62 9.59 1.80
C ASN A 160 -6.12 10.91 2.42
N ILE A 161 -7.35 11.37 2.13
CA ILE A 161 -7.88 12.68 2.61
C ILE A 161 -7.86 12.79 4.14
N SER A 162 -7.94 11.67 4.86
CA SER A 162 -7.78 11.66 6.30
C SER A 162 -6.79 10.56 6.71
N PRO A 163 -5.78 10.88 7.55
CA PRO A 163 -4.95 9.87 8.20
C PRO A 163 -5.79 8.77 8.85
N ARG A 164 -6.98 9.12 9.35
CA ARG A 164 -7.93 8.19 9.98
C ARG A 164 -8.39 7.05 9.06
N VAL A 165 -8.50 7.25 7.74
CA VAL A 165 -8.89 6.18 6.82
C VAL A 165 -7.74 5.18 6.68
N LEU A 166 -6.52 5.68 6.48
CA LEU A 166 -5.33 4.85 6.44
C LEU A 166 -5.07 4.14 7.77
N ASP A 167 -5.25 4.81 8.90
CA ASP A 167 -5.09 4.22 10.24
C ASP A 167 -6.18 3.18 10.53
N PHE A 168 -7.38 3.36 9.95
CA PHE A 168 -8.47 2.38 10.07
C PHE A 168 -8.22 1.13 9.23
N ILE A 169 -7.71 1.26 8.00
CA ILE A 169 -7.42 0.10 7.12
C ILE A 169 -6.07 -0.54 7.41
N PHE A 170 -5.11 0.25 7.90
CA PHE A 170 -3.78 -0.17 8.35
C PHE A 170 -3.62 0.19 9.83
N PRO A 171 -4.37 -0.43 10.75
CA PRO A 171 -4.16 -0.22 12.17
C PRO A 171 -2.70 -0.55 12.48
N GLU A 172 -1.93 0.45 12.92
CA GLU A 172 -0.55 0.23 13.34
C GLU A 172 -0.53 -0.87 14.40
N SER A 173 0.45 -1.77 14.30
CA SER A 173 0.68 -2.84 15.25
C SER A 173 1.17 -2.25 16.57
N SER A 174 0.32 -1.63 17.39
CA SER A 174 0.56 -1.23 18.80
C SER A 174 1.90 -0.54 19.17
N THR A 175 2.73 -0.16 18.21
CA THR A 175 4.06 0.39 18.43
C THR A 175 3.90 1.87 18.71
N LYS A 176 4.34 2.29 19.90
CA LYS A 176 4.31 3.69 20.30
C LYS A 176 5.02 4.54 19.23
N PRO A 177 4.47 5.72 18.85
CA PRO A 177 5.13 6.58 17.88
C PRO A 177 6.53 6.99 18.34
N LEU A 178 7.40 7.29 17.37
CA LEU A 178 8.69 7.88 17.66
C LEU A 178 8.48 9.26 18.31
N THR A 179 9.26 9.54 19.35
CA THR A 179 9.29 10.87 19.96
C THR A 179 10.03 11.84 19.04
N GLN A 180 9.84 13.14 19.26
CA GLN A 180 10.58 14.18 18.53
C GLN A 180 12.10 13.96 18.61
N ARG A 181 12.58 13.53 19.77
CA ARG A 181 14.01 13.27 19.99
C ARG A 181 14.52 12.05 19.24
N GLU A 182 13.72 10.99 19.17
CA GLU A 182 14.02 9.81 18.38
C GLU A 182 14.00 10.13 16.88
N HIS A 183 13.07 10.95 16.40
CA HIS A 183 13.07 11.44 15.01
C HIS A 183 14.34 12.22 14.66
N GLU A 184 14.77 13.14 15.53
CA GLU A 184 15.99 13.92 15.30
C GLU A 184 17.24 13.04 15.22
N ILE A 185 17.38 12.06 16.12
CA ILE A 185 18.50 11.11 16.12
C ILE A 185 18.47 10.22 14.87
N LEU A 186 17.29 9.68 14.53
CA LEU A 186 17.09 8.85 13.35
C LEU A 186 17.44 9.59 12.07
N LYS A 187 17.07 10.87 11.96
CA LYS A 187 17.40 11.73 10.80
C LYS A 187 18.90 11.80 10.57
N TRP A 188 19.69 12.13 11.59
CA TRP A 188 21.14 12.21 11.44
C TRP A 188 21.77 10.83 11.13
N ALA A 189 21.24 9.76 11.72
CA ALA A 189 21.65 8.41 11.41
C ALA A 189 21.35 8.02 9.95
N CYS A 190 20.20 8.43 9.39
CA CYS A 190 19.86 8.20 7.99
C CYS A 190 20.81 8.89 7.00
N ILE A 191 21.42 10.01 7.39
CA ILE A 191 22.39 10.77 6.58
C ILE A 191 23.82 10.22 6.79
N GLY A 192 23.97 9.14 7.57
CA GLY A 192 25.25 8.45 7.78
C GLY A 192 26.11 8.99 8.92
N LYS A 193 25.55 9.84 9.81
CA LYS A 193 26.28 10.32 10.99
C LYS A 193 26.51 9.21 12.01
N THR A 194 27.72 9.16 12.56
CA THR A 194 28.08 8.27 13.66
C THR A 194 27.43 8.73 14.96
N TYR A 195 27.25 7.83 15.94
CA TYR A 195 26.66 8.22 17.23
C TYR A 195 27.45 9.31 17.95
N SER A 196 28.77 9.38 17.75
CA SER A 196 29.61 10.47 18.26
C SER A 196 29.26 11.80 17.61
N GLU A 197 29.15 11.85 16.28
CA GLU A 197 28.73 13.08 15.59
C GLU A 197 27.31 13.49 15.98
N ILE A 198 26.37 12.53 16.05
CA ILE A 198 24.98 12.81 16.48
C ILE A 198 24.96 13.39 17.89
N SER A 199 25.79 12.86 18.80
CA SER A 199 25.90 13.35 20.18
C SER A 199 26.32 14.81 20.24
N LEU A 200 27.26 15.21 19.36
CA LEU A 200 27.73 16.58 19.22
C LEU A 200 26.65 17.48 18.62
N ILE A 201 26.00 17.03 17.53
CA ILE A 201 24.97 17.82 16.83
C ILE A 201 23.76 18.08 17.73
N THR A 202 23.38 17.08 18.53
CA THR A 202 22.15 17.12 19.32
C THR A 202 22.40 17.53 20.78
N SER A 203 23.65 17.79 21.19
CA SER A 203 24.03 18.20 22.54
C SER A 203 23.59 17.22 23.66
N ILE A 204 23.75 15.92 23.42
CA ILE A 204 23.54 14.85 24.44
C ILE A 204 24.70 13.87 24.43
N SER A 205 24.80 13.01 25.44
CA SER A 205 25.85 11.99 25.48
C SER A 205 25.67 10.91 24.40
N VAL A 206 26.77 10.32 23.94
CA VAL A 206 26.76 9.13 23.05
C VAL A 206 25.92 7.99 23.64
N ARG A 207 25.93 7.83 24.97
CA ARG A 207 25.10 6.85 25.68
C ARG A 207 23.61 7.12 25.48
N THR A 208 23.21 8.39 25.57
CA THR A 208 21.83 8.83 25.34
C THR A 208 21.41 8.63 23.89
N VAL A 209 22.31 8.87 22.92
CA VAL A 209 22.05 8.57 21.49
C VAL A 209 21.79 7.06 21.29
N LYS A 210 22.63 6.20 21.87
CA LYS A 210 22.44 4.74 21.81
C LYS A 210 21.11 4.30 22.44
N PHE A 211 20.72 4.91 23.56
CA PHE A 211 19.45 4.63 24.22
C PHE A 211 18.25 4.95 23.31
N HIS A 212 18.21 6.15 22.73
CA HIS A 212 17.15 6.50 21.78
C HIS A 212 17.16 5.62 20.54
N MET A 213 18.34 5.23 20.03
CA MET A 213 18.44 4.31 18.90
C MET A 213 17.90 2.92 19.22
N SER A 214 18.08 2.42 20.45
CA SER A 214 17.45 1.18 20.91
C SER A 214 15.93 1.32 20.90
N ASN A 215 15.39 2.41 21.45
CA ASN A 215 13.95 2.64 21.42
C ASN A 215 13.40 2.74 20.00
N ILE A 216 14.15 3.33 19.06
CA ILE A 216 13.77 3.39 17.65
C ILE A 216 13.71 1.98 17.05
N VAL A 217 14.72 1.15 17.33
CA VAL A 217 14.76 -0.26 16.88
C VAL A 217 13.54 -1.03 17.39
N ASP A 218 13.22 -0.86 18.68
CA ASP A 218 12.07 -1.51 19.30
C ASP A 218 10.73 -1.00 18.73
N LYS A 219 10.57 0.32 18.60
CA LYS A 219 9.35 0.96 18.08
C LYS A 219 9.13 0.71 16.60
N LEU A 220 10.19 0.54 15.82
CA LEU A 220 10.08 0.17 14.40
C LEU A 220 9.95 -1.34 14.21
N ASP A 221 9.94 -2.15 15.27
CA ASP A 221 9.87 -3.61 15.21
C ASP A 221 10.94 -4.19 14.26
N VAL A 222 12.20 -3.79 14.50
CA VAL A 222 13.36 -4.23 13.72
C VAL A 222 14.45 -4.75 14.63
N THR A 223 15.44 -5.41 14.05
CA THR A 223 16.46 -6.16 14.80
C THR A 223 17.69 -5.34 15.17
N ASN A 224 17.97 -4.24 14.47
CA ASN A 224 19.17 -3.43 14.71
C ASN A 224 19.06 -2.04 14.06
N ALA A 225 20.00 -1.17 14.41
CA ALA A 225 20.06 0.21 13.93
C ALA A 225 20.17 0.34 12.40
N LYS A 226 20.88 -0.58 11.71
CA LYS A 226 20.97 -0.55 10.23
C LYS A 226 19.63 -0.87 9.59
N HIS A 227 18.93 -1.88 10.12
CA HIS A 227 17.58 -2.24 9.70
C HIS A 227 16.61 -1.07 9.98
N ALA A 228 16.72 -0.42 11.15
CA ALA A 228 15.95 0.78 11.48
C ALA A 228 16.17 1.92 10.48
N ILE A 229 17.43 2.21 10.10
CA ILE A 229 17.76 3.22 9.10
C ILE A 229 17.15 2.85 7.73
N SER A 230 17.32 1.60 7.28
CA SER A 230 16.77 1.13 6.01
C SER A 230 15.24 1.23 5.98
N LYS A 231 14.57 0.82 7.05
CA LYS A 231 13.11 0.91 7.18
C LYS A 231 12.66 2.37 7.22
N ALA A 232 13.34 3.22 7.99
CA ALA A 232 13.05 4.64 8.06
C ALA A 232 13.21 5.36 6.70
N GLN A 233 14.15 4.93 5.86
CA GLN A 233 14.31 5.45 4.49
C GLN A 233 13.16 5.00 3.58
N GLN A 234 12.76 3.73 3.65
CA GLN A 234 11.63 3.18 2.89
C GLN A 234 10.30 3.83 3.28
N ASP A 235 10.15 4.16 4.56
CA ASP A 235 8.92 4.69 5.14
C ASP A 235 8.87 6.23 5.10
N GLY A 236 9.91 6.89 4.57
CA GLY A 236 10.00 8.35 4.51
C GLY A 236 10.20 9.04 5.87
N LEU A 237 10.45 8.28 6.94
CA LEU A 237 10.63 8.78 8.30
C LEU A 237 11.91 9.61 8.48
N CYS A 238 12.90 9.44 7.59
CA CYS A 238 14.13 10.23 7.60
C CYS A 238 13.91 11.70 7.18
N LEU A 239 12.76 12.04 6.58
CA LEU A 239 12.48 13.37 6.01
C LEU A 239 11.39 14.16 6.77
N GLN A 240 10.71 13.56 7.75
CA GLN A 240 9.59 14.22 8.44
C GLN A 240 10.08 15.16 9.55
N MET A 241 9.75 16.45 9.44
CA MET A 241 9.69 17.40 10.54
C MET A 241 8.21 17.53 10.93
N ARG A 242 7.77 16.80 11.96
CA ARG A 242 6.47 17.06 12.62
C ARG A 242 6.73 17.64 13.99
#